data_AF-A0A5D3BXG6-F1
#
_entry.id   AF-A0A5D3BXG6-F1
#
_cell.length_a   1.000
_cell.length_b   1.000
_cell.length_c   1.000
_cell.angle_alpha   90.00
_cell.angle_beta   90.00
_cell.angle_gamma   90.00
#
_symmetry.space_group_name_H-M   'P 1'
#
loop_
_entity.id
_entity.type
_entity.pdbx_description
1 polymer ?
#
loop_
_entity_poly.entity_id
_entity_poly.type
_entity_poly.pdbx_seq_one_letter_code
_entity_poly.pdbx_strand_id
1 'polypeptide(L)'
;MQAKYKDCAPPYIIAGHQFTTISHHQDAARKYLEAYKIMPDRSSLINLALGFRLQNKHQCVAQGLAFLYKNLKLCDNNQEALYNIARAYHHIGLVTLAVTYYEKVLATYQKDCPIPELFGENRNIKHQNSVYCDLRREAAYNLHLIYKESGALDLARQVLKDHCTF
;
A
#
# COMPACT_ATOMS: atom_id res chain seq x y z
N MET A 1 3.53 2.62 -26.85
CA MET A 1 3.00 3.66 -25.96
C MET A 1 4.07 4.26 -25.04
N GLN A 2 4.78 3.47 -24.21
CA GLN A 2 5.78 3.98 -23.24
C GLN A 2 7.01 4.68 -23.85
N ALA A 3 7.45 4.26 -25.04
CA ALA A 3 8.60 4.91 -25.72
C ALA A 3 8.35 6.40 -26.06
N LYS A 4 7.09 6.83 -26.12
CA LYS A 4 6.66 8.20 -26.46
C LYS A 4 6.49 9.10 -25.21
N TYR A 5 6.41 8.52 -24.01
CA TYR A 5 6.16 9.23 -22.75
C TYR A 5 7.12 8.75 -21.65
N LYS A 6 8.42 8.90 -21.89
CA LYS A 6 9.48 8.41 -20.97
C LYS A 6 9.50 9.13 -19.62
N ASP A 7 8.98 10.36 -19.57
CA ASP A 7 8.99 11.20 -18.37
C ASP A 7 7.67 11.13 -17.58
N CYS A 8 6.78 10.19 -17.92
CA CYS A 8 5.45 10.07 -17.31
C CYS A 8 5.36 8.75 -16.53
N ALA A 9 5.10 8.81 -15.22
CA ALA A 9 5.03 7.63 -14.36
C ALA A 9 3.79 6.71 -14.57
N PRO A 10 2.55 7.23 -14.79
CA PRO A 10 1.34 6.40 -14.90
C PRO A 10 1.39 5.26 -15.94
N PRO A 11 1.93 5.45 -17.17
CA PRO A 11 2.08 4.35 -18.14
C PRO A 11 2.96 3.19 -17.66
N TYR A 12 3.95 3.46 -16.79
CA TYR A 12 4.78 2.42 -16.19
C TYR A 12 4.04 1.70 -15.05
N ILE A 13 3.28 2.44 -14.24
CA ILE A 13 2.44 1.86 -13.16
C ILE A 13 1.38 0.91 -13.75
N ILE A 14 0.64 1.35 -14.76
CA ILE A 14 -0.40 0.53 -15.43
C ILE A 14 0.19 -0.75 -16.01
N ALA A 15 1.35 -0.67 -16.67
CA ALA A 15 2.01 -1.85 -17.20
C ALA A 15 2.53 -2.77 -16.10
N GLY A 16 3.04 -2.21 -14.99
CA GLY A 16 3.40 -2.99 -13.82
C GLY A 16 2.22 -3.81 -13.30
N HIS A 17 1.02 -3.20 -13.23
CA HIS A 17 -0.20 -3.88 -12.79
C HIS A 17 -0.60 -4.99 -13.76
N GLN A 18 -0.57 -4.73 -15.06
CA GLN A 18 -0.85 -5.74 -16.09
C GLN A 18 0.11 -6.93 -15.98
N PHE A 19 1.40 -6.70 -15.75
CA PHE A 19 2.36 -7.79 -15.54
C PHE A 19 2.11 -8.54 -14.24
N THR A 20 1.64 -7.85 -13.19
CA THR A 20 1.29 -8.46 -11.91
C THR A 20 0.10 -9.42 -12.07
N THR A 21 -0.95 -9.01 -12.79
CA THR A 21 -2.15 -9.84 -12.99
C THR A 21 -1.87 -11.10 -13.82
N ILE A 22 -0.94 -11.04 -14.77
CA ILE A 22 -0.51 -12.22 -15.55
C ILE A 22 0.64 -13.00 -14.89
N SER A 23 0.97 -12.71 -13.62
CA SER A 23 2.06 -13.36 -12.87
C SER A 23 3.48 -13.19 -13.45
N HIS A 24 3.69 -12.21 -14.31
CA HIS A 24 5.00 -11.79 -14.82
C HIS A 24 5.69 -10.85 -13.83
N HIS A 25 5.98 -11.36 -12.64
CA HIS A 25 6.39 -10.52 -11.52
C HIS A 25 7.72 -9.78 -11.72
N GLN A 26 8.68 -10.36 -12.46
CA GLN A 26 9.95 -9.70 -12.78
C GLN A 26 9.77 -8.50 -13.72
N ASP A 27 8.90 -8.64 -14.72
CA ASP A 27 8.58 -7.55 -15.63
C ASP A 27 7.79 -6.45 -14.92
N ALA A 28 6.86 -6.85 -14.04
CA ALA A 28 6.14 -5.94 -13.17
C ALA A 28 7.09 -5.10 -12.32
N ALA A 29 8.03 -5.74 -11.62
CA ALA A 29 9.02 -5.07 -10.79
C ALA A 29 9.86 -4.07 -11.60
N ARG A 30 10.30 -4.45 -12.81
CA ARG A 30 11.03 -3.54 -13.69
C ARG A 30 10.20 -2.29 -14.03
N LYS A 31 8.92 -2.45 -14.35
CA LYS A 31 8.04 -1.32 -14.66
C LYS A 31 7.79 -0.41 -13.45
N TYR A 32 7.60 -0.97 -12.26
CA TYR A 32 7.48 -0.15 -11.04
C TYR A 32 8.79 0.58 -10.70
N LEU A 33 9.95 -0.01 -10.95
CA LEU A 33 11.24 0.67 -10.79
C LEU A 33 11.40 1.84 -11.77
N GLU A 34 10.98 1.69 -13.02
CA GLU A 34 10.98 2.81 -13.98
C GLU A 34 10.02 3.93 -13.54
N ALA A 35 8.83 3.59 -13.03
CA ALA A 35 7.91 4.58 -12.45
C ALA A 35 8.55 5.32 -11.26
N TYR A 36 9.25 4.59 -10.37
CA TYR A 36 9.93 5.17 -9.21
C TYR A 36 11.06 6.13 -9.58
N LYS A 37 11.81 5.86 -10.66
CA LYS A 37 12.85 6.78 -11.15
C LYS A 37 12.28 8.14 -11.57
N ILE A 38 11.07 8.14 -12.15
CA ILE A 38 10.39 9.34 -12.65
C ILE A 38 9.69 10.08 -11.51
N MET A 39 9.00 9.33 -10.64
CA MET A 39 8.29 9.87 -9.49
C MET A 39 8.63 9.00 -8.28
N PRO A 40 9.62 9.42 -7.46
CA PRO A 40 9.99 8.69 -6.25
C PRO A 40 8.93 8.73 -5.14
N ASP A 41 7.73 9.23 -5.45
CA ASP A 41 6.63 9.46 -4.52
C ASP A 41 5.67 8.25 -4.36
N ARG A 42 4.87 8.31 -3.29
CA ARG A 42 4.36 7.19 -2.46
C ARG A 42 3.71 5.98 -3.15
N SER A 43 3.02 6.13 -4.28
CA SER A 43 2.12 5.08 -4.79
C SER A 43 2.75 4.00 -5.69
N SER A 44 3.98 4.20 -6.20
CA SER A 44 4.61 3.22 -7.12
C SER A 44 5.21 1.99 -6.41
N LEU A 45 5.34 2.03 -5.09
CA LEU A 45 6.18 1.10 -4.30
C LEU A 45 5.47 -0.16 -3.81
N ILE A 46 4.14 -0.14 -3.72
CA ILE A 46 3.34 -1.24 -3.13
C ILE A 46 3.48 -2.55 -3.91
N ASN A 47 3.55 -2.46 -5.25
CA ASN A 47 3.61 -3.64 -6.09
C ASN A 47 5.04 -4.16 -6.35
N LEU A 48 6.06 -3.37 -6.01
CA LEU A 48 7.44 -3.86 -6.03
C LEU A 48 7.66 -4.90 -4.92
N ALA A 49 6.97 -4.74 -3.78
CA ALA A 49 7.09 -5.65 -2.64
C ALA A 49 6.43 -7.03 -2.87
N LEU A 50 5.42 -7.12 -3.74
CA LEU A 50 4.63 -8.33 -3.98
C LEU A 50 5.15 -9.17 -5.17
N GLY A 51 6.10 -8.63 -5.94
CA GLY A 51 6.49 -9.13 -7.26
C GLY A 51 7.78 -9.95 -7.33
N PHE A 52 8.15 -10.73 -6.32
CA PHE A 52 9.40 -11.51 -6.40
C PHE A 52 9.21 -13.01 -6.18
N ARG A 53 9.12 -13.75 -7.28
CA ARG A 53 9.65 -15.13 -7.32
C ARG A 53 11.10 -15.06 -7.84
N LEU A 54 12.06 -15.08 -6.92
CA LEU A 54 13.45 -15.38 -7.23
C LEU A 54 13.83 -16.68 -6.52
N GLN A 55 14.90 -17.31 -6.99
CA GLN A 55 15.42 -18.60 -6.50
C GLN A 55 15.64 -18.63 -4.98
N ASN A 56 15.73 -17.47 -4.32
CA ASN A 56 15.80 -17.34 -2.86
C ASN A 56 14.65 -16.47 -2.31
N LYS A 57 13.57 -17.13 -1.85
CA LYS A 57 12.37 -16.49 -1.30
C LYS A 57 12.67 -15.54 -0.14
N HIS A 58 13.68 -15.83 0.68
CA HIS A 58 14.04 -14.99 1.83
C HIS A 58 14.70 -13.68 1.40
N GLN A 59 15.54 -13.72 0.36
CA GLN A 59 16.17 -12.52 -0.20
C GLN A 59 15.13 -11.59 -0.81
N CYS A 60 14.12 -12.13 -1.50
CA CYS A 60 12.99 -11.36 -2.03
C CYS A 60 12.23 -10.62 -0.93
N VAL A 61 11.89 -11.34 0.15
CA VAL A 61 11.17 -10.78 1.29
C VAL A 61 11.99 -9.68 1.95
N ALA A 62 13.29 -9.91 2.17
CA ALA A 62 14.19 -8.91 2.73
C ALA A 62 14.28 -7.65 1.86
N GLN A 63 14.37 -7.80 0.53
CA GLN A 63 14.36 -6.67 -0.39
C GLN A 63 13.04 -5.90 -0.34
N GLY A 64 11.90 -6.60 -0.41
CA GLY A 64 10.57 -5.99 -0.33
C GLY A 64 10.37 -5.20 0.97
N LEU A 65 10.76 -5.77 2.11
CA LEU A 65 10.71 -5.08 3.40
C LEU A 65 11.64 -3.87 3.43
N ALA A 66 12.86 -3.96 2.91
CA ALA A 66 13.78 -2.83 2.84
C ALA A 66 13.19 -1.64 2.06
N PHE A 67 12.49 -1.91 0.95
CA PHE A 67 11.77 -0.88 0.19
C PHE A 67 10.62 -0.26 0.98
N LEU A 68 9.80 -1.08 1.65
CA LEU A 68 8.70 -0.59 2.48
C LEU A 68 9.19 0.27 3.64
N TYR A 69 10.29 -0.11 4.29
CA TYR A 69 10.90 0.69 5.35
C TYR A 69 11.50 2.00 4.85
N LYS A 70 12.08 2.00 3.66
CA LYS A 70 12.53 3.24 3.02
C LYS A 70 11.34 4.16 2.73
N ASN A 71 10.24 3.61 2.20
CA ASN A 71 9.01 4.37 1.97
C ASN A 71 8.46 4.96 3.26
N LEU A 72 8.36 4.17 4.33
CA LEU A 72 7.90 4.63 5.64
C LEU A 72 8.67 5.86 6.14
N LYS A 73 10.01 5.85 5.98
CA LYS A 73 10.87 6.99 6.33
C LYS A 73 10.63 8.21 5.46
N LEU A 74 10.43 8.02 4.15
CA LEU A 74 10.16 9.12 3.21
C LEU A 74 8.77 9.74 3.41
N CYS A 75 7.83 8.96 3.95
CA CYS A 75 6.45 9.35 4.16
C CYS A 75 6.17 9.82 5.61
N ASP A 76 7.21 10.03 6.43
CA ASP A 76 7.10 10.45 7.83
C ASP A 76 6.13 9.59 8.66
N ASN A 77 6.16 8.28 8.46
CA ASN A 77 5.25 7.32 9.10
C ASN A 77 3.75 7.62 8.84
N ASN A 78 3.40 8.08 7.64
CA ASN A 78 1.99 8.25 7.28
C ASN A 78 1.19 6.94 7.37
N GLN A 79 -0.13 7.08 7.45
CA GLN A 79 -1.06 5.98 7.66
C GLN A 79 -0.93 4.90 6.57
N GLU A 80 -0.80 5.30 5.30
CA GLU A 80 -0.63 4.39 4.17
C GLU A 80 0.64 3.54 4.25
N ALA A 81 1.80 4.13 4.57
CA ALA A 81 3.04 3.38 4.68
C ALA A 81 3.00 2.39 5.84
N LEU A 82 2.40 2.76 6.98
CA LEU A 82 2.18 1.86 8.10
C LEU A 82 1.26 0.68 7.70
N TYR A 83 0.16 0.96 6.99
CA TYR A 83 -0.77 -0.05 6.50
C TYR A 83 -0.10 -1.02 5.52
N ASN A 84 0.73 -0.52 4.61
CA ASN A 84 1.45 -1.34 3.65
C ASN A 84 2.46 -2.28 4.31
N ILE A 85 3.16 -1.83 5.36
CA ILE A 85 4.04 -2.69 6.16
C ILE A 85 3.22 -3.76 6.89
N ALA A 86 2.09 -3.38 7.51
CA ALA A 86 1.21 -4.34 8.18
C ALA A 86 0.73 -5.44 7.21
N ARG A 87 0.28 -5.04 6.02
CA ARG A 87 -0.13 -5.96 4.93
C ARG A 87 1.00 -6.87 4.48
N ALA A 88 2.21 -6.35 4.32
CA ALA A 88 3.36 -7.17 3.95
C ALA A 88 3.65 -8.24 5.01
N TYR A 89 3.66 -7.86 6.29
CA TYR A 89 3.85 -8.81 7.39
C TYR A 89 2.75 -9.87 7.47
N HIS A 90 1.50 -9.46 7.27
CA HIS A 90 0.36 -10.36 7.23
C HIS A 90 0.52 -11.39 6.10
N HIS A 91 0.88 -10.94 4.88
CA HIS A 91 1.07 -11.80 3.72
C HIS A 91 2.17 -12.85 3.88
N ILE A 92 3.24 -12.54 4.60
CA ILE A 92 4.35 -13.47 4.84
C ILE A 92 4.18 -14.29 6.13
N GLY A 93 3.04 -14.17 6.82
CA GLY A 93 2.71 -14.95 8.01
C GLY A 93 3.31 -14.43 9.33
N LEU A 94 3.95 -13.26 9.33
CA LEU A 94 4.48 -12.63 10.54
C LEU A 94 3.36 -11.84 11.26
N VAL A 95 2.34 -12.56 11.72
CA VAL A 95 1.08 -12.00 12.20
C VAL A 95 1.23 -11.09 13.43
N THR A 96 2.12 -11.41 14.37
CA THR A 96 2.36 -10.55 15.54
C THR A 96 2.86 -9.17 15.14
N LEU A 97 3.77 -9.11 14.15
CA LEU A 97 4.24 -7.82 13.61
C LEU A 97 3.12 -7.13 12.84
N ALA A 98 2.33 -7.86 12.06
CA ALA A 98 1.18 -7.30 11.35
C ALA A 98 0.21 -6.59 12.30
N VAL A 99 -0.14 -7.22 13.43
CA VAL A 99 -0.99 -6.64 14.49
C VAL A 99 -0.41 -5.31 14.96
N THR A 100 0.87 -5.27 15.36
CA THR A 100 1.48 -4.03 15.88
C THR A 100 1.44 -2.88 14.88
N TYR A 101 1.55 -3.16 13.58
CA TYR A 101 1.48 -2.12 12.56
C TYR A 101 0.03 -1.74 12.21
N TYR A 102 -0.92 -2.68 12.22
CA TYR A 102 -2.34 -2.33 12.08
C TYR A 102 -2.84 -1.46 13.23
N GLU A 103 -2.42 -1.72 14.47
CA GLU A 103 -2.75 -0.88 15.63
C GLU A 103 -2.17 0.54 15.47
N LYS A 104 -0.96 0.68 14.93
CA LYS A 104 -0.38 1.99 14.59
C LYS A 104 -1.22 2.72 13.53
N VAL A 105 -1.74 2.01 12.54
CA VAL A 105 -2.65 2.59 11.54
C VAL A 105 -3.93 3.11 12.21
N LEU A 106 -4.53 2.32 13.11
CA LEU A 106 -5.72 2.71 13.89
C LEU A 106 -5.47 3.95 14.75
N ALA A 107 -4.28 4.08 15.32
CA ALA A 107 -3.88 5.23 16.13
C ALA A 107 -3.48 6.47 15.30
N THR A 108 -3.22 6.31 14.00
CA THR A 108 -2.78 7.40 13.13
C THR A 108 -3.98 8.06 12.46
N TYR A 109 -4.22 9.33 12.76
CA TYR A 109 -5.24 10.12 12.09
C TYR A 109 -4.62 10.85 10.89
N GLN A 110 -4.99 10.47 9.67
CA GLN A 110 -4.54 11.19 8.48
C GLN A 110 -5.49 12.36 8.21
N LYS A 111 -4.93 13.58 8.12
CA LYS A 111 -5.68 14.73 7.63
C LYS A 111 -6.07 14.49 6.17
N ASP A 112 -7.30 14.86 5.85
CA ASP A 112 -7.85 14.89 4.50
C ASP A 112 -6.80 15.32 3.47
N CYS A 113 -6.46 14.42 2.55
CA CYS A 113 -5.54 14.75 1.47
C CYS A 113 -6.34 15.37 0.31
N PRO A 114 -5.96 16.56 -0.16
CA PRO A 114 -6.51 17.06 -1.40
C PRO A 114 -6.13 16.09 -2.53
N ILE A 115 -7.08 15.84 -3.43
CA ILE A 115 -6.84 15.04 -4.64
C ILE A 115 -5.66 15.70 -5.37
N PRO A 116 -4.57 14.97 -5.70
CA PRO A 116 -3.52 15.51 -6.54
C PRO A 116 -4.16 16.01 -7.83
N GLU A 117 -3.93 17.27 -8.21
CA GLU A 117 -4.49 17.84 -9.44
C GLU A 117 -4.17 16.92 -10.62
N LEU A 118 -5.16 16.17 -11.08
CA LEU A 118 -5.06 15.33 -12.27
C LEU A 118 -4.75 16.26 -13.43
N PHE A 119 -3.65 15.99 -14.14
CA PHE A 119 -3.22 16.76 -15.29
C PHE A 119 -4.38 16.95 -16.29
N GLY A 120 -4.98 18.14 -16.30
CA GLY A 120 -5.78 18.63 -17.43
C GLY A 120 -7.29 18.78 -17.24
N GLU A 121 -7.88 18.62 -16.06
CA GLU A 121 -9.31 18.94 -15.88
C GLU A 121 -9.55 20.38 -15.39
N ASN A 122 -10.51 21.02 -16.05
CA ASN A 122 -10.79 22.46 -16.02
C ASN A 122 -10.90 23.04 -14.60
N ARG A 123 -10.25 24.19 -14.40
CA ARG A 123 -10.09 24.98 -13.17
C ARG A 123 -11.38 25.50 -12.49
N ASN A 124 -12.56 24.95 -12.76
CA ASN A 124 -13.85 25.50 -12.32
C ASN A 124 -14.75 24.54 -11.53
N ILE A 125 -14.28 23.36 -11.15
CA ILE A 125 -14.99 22.54 -10.16
C ILE A 125 -14.26 22.72 -8.83
N LYS A 126 -14.87 23.49 -7.91
CA LYS A 126 -14.48 23.44 -6.49
C LYS A 126 -14.70 21.99 -6.03
N HIS A 127 -13.66 21.17 -6.08
CA HIS A 127 -13.65 19.84 -5.46
C HIS A 127 -13.72 20.06 -3.94
N GLN A 128 -14.93 20.27 -3.44
CA GLN A 128 -15.24 20.47 -2.03
C GLN A 128 -15.30 19.15 -1.25
N ASN A 129 -14.93 18.04 -1.92
CA ASN A 129 -14.92 16.71 -1.34
C ASN A 129 -13.45 16.26 -1.31
N SER A 130 -12.77 16.47 -0.18
CA SER A 130 -11.56 15.72 0.11
C SER A 130 -11.88 14.24 -0.02
N VAL A 131 -11.07 13.50 -0.79
CA VAL A 131 -11.22 12.05 -0.80
C VAL A 131 -10.66 11.57 0.52
N TYR A 132 -11.55 11.02 1.34
CA TYR A 132 -11.26 10.47 2.66
C TYR A 132 -10.38 9.21 2.48
N CYS A 133 -9.06 9.40 2.41
CA CYS A 133 -8.09 8.31 2.33
C CYS A 133 -7.74 7.78 3.73
N ASP A 134 -8.76 7.40 4.51
CA ASP A 134 -8.56 6.83 5.85
C ASP A 134 -8.55 5.30 5.79
N LEU A 135 -7.39 4.71 6.03
CA LEU A 135 -7.16 3.26 5.98
C LEU A 135 -7.48 2.54 7.30
N ARG A 136 -8.07 3.23 8.29
CA ARG A 136 -8.41 2.63 9.59
C ARG A 136 -9.43 1.52 9.47
N ARG A 137 -10.42 1.65 8.58
CA ARG A 137 -11.45 0.61 8.40
C ARG A 137 -10.84 -0.66 7.80
N GLU A 138 -9.96 -0.50 6.83
CA GLU A 138 -9.22 -1.57 6.17
C GLU A 138 -8.24 -2.23 7.15
N ALA A 139 -7.57 -1.45 7.99
CA ALA A 139 -6.71 -1.96 9.06
C ALA A 139 -7.51 -2.77 10.07
N ALA A 140 -8.63 -2.23 10.56
CA ALA A 140 -9.53 -2.91 11.50
C ALA A 140 -10.07 -4.23 10.92
N TYR A 141 -10.48 -4.23 9.65
CA TYR A 141 -10.94 -5.44 8.99
C TYR A 141 -9.84 -6.52 8.91
N ASN A 142 -8.63 -6.15 8.51
CA ASN A 142 -7.52 -7.11 8.47
C ASN A 142 -7.12 -7.60 9.87
N LEU A 143 -7.18 -6.73 10.88
CA LEU A 143 -6.91 -7.09 12.28
C LEU A 143 -7.96 -8.07 12.82
N HIS A 144 -9.24 -7.84 12.48
CA HIS A 144 -10.32 -8.77 12.76
C HIS A 144 -10.05 -10.16 12.18
N LEU A 145 -9.54 -10.27 10.94
CA LEU A 145 -9.21 -11.55 10.33
C LEU A 145 -8.14 -12.29 11.15
N ILE A 146 -7.09 -11.58 11.60
CA ILE A 146 -6.04 -12.17 12.43
C ILE A 146 -6.61 -12.70 13.75
N TYR A 147 -7.43 -11.91 14.44
CA TYR A 147 -8.05 -12.34 15.71
C TYR A 147 -9.03 -13.49 15.54
N LYS A 148 -9.75 -13.52 14.42
CA LYS A 148 -10.65 -14.63 14.10
C LYS A 148 -9.86 -15.93 13.90
N GLU A 149 -8.79 -15.90 13.11
CA GLU A 149 -7.93 -17.07 12.87
C GLU A 149 -7.21 -17.53 14.13
N SER A 150 -6.89 -16.62 15.06
CA SER A 150 -6.28 -16.96 16.35
C SER A 150 -7.29 -17.49 17.40
N GLY A 151 -8.58 -17.55 17.06
CA GLY A 151 -9.65 -17.95 17.99
C GLY A 151 -10.07 -16.88 19.00
N ALA A 152 -9.53 -15.67 18.92
CA ALA A 152 -9.87 -14.54 19.79
C ALA A 152 -11.15 -13.84 19.29
N LEU A 153 -12.27 -14.57 19.30
CA LEU A 153 -13.52 -14.13 18.68
C LEU A 153 -14.09 -12.85 19.29
N ASP A 154 -13.93 -12.63 20.60
CA ASP A 154 -14.45 -11.44 21.26
C ASP A 154 -13.70 -10.18 20.81
N LEU A 155 -12.37 -10.24 20.73
CA LEU A 155 -11.55 -9.16 20.16
C LEU A 155 -11.87 -8.93 18.68
N ALA A 156 -12.07 -10.02 17.92
CA ALA A 156 -12.41 -9.93 16.51
C ALA A 156 -13.75 -9.20 16.28
N ARG A 157 -14.74 -9.39 17.16
CA ARG A 157 -16.02 -8.66 17.11
C ARG A 157 -15.88 -7.21 17.58
N GLN A 158 -15.12 -7.00 18.66
CA GLN A 158 -14.91 -5.67 19.23
C GLN A 158 -14.25 -4.74 18.22
N VAL A 159 -13.18 -5.17 17.54
CA VAL A 159 -12.50 -4.34 16.52
C VAL A 159 -13.44 -3.89 15.41
N LEU A 160 -14.32 -4.77 14.92
CA LEU A 160 -15.30 -4.41 13.90
C LEU A 160 -16.35 -3.43 14.44
N LYS A 161 -16.80 -3.62 15.68
CA LYS A 161 -17.76 -2.73 16.33
C LYS A 161 -17.18 -1.34 16.54
N ASP A 162 -15.91 -1.25 16.92
CA ASP A 162 -15.28 0.02 17.28
C ASP A 162 -14.86 0.84 16.05
N HIS A 163 -14.54 0.17 14.93
CA HIS A 163 -13.91 0.83 13.77
C HIS A 163 -14.61 0.64 12.43
N CYS A 164 -15.58 -0.27 12.31
CA CYS A 164 -16.23 -0.56 11.03
C CYS A 164 -17.73 -0.19 10.96
N THR A 165 -18.32 0.32 12.03
CA THR A 165 -19.72 0.78 12.08
C THR A 165 -19.85 2.24 11.65
N PHE A 166 -21.04 2.60 11.12
CA PHE A 166 -21.38 3.94 10.60
C PHE A 166 -21.85 4.88 11.71
#